data_AF-A0A920W230-F1
#
_entry.id   AF-A0A920W230-F1
#
_cell.length_a   1.000
_cell.length_b   1.000
_cell.length_c   1.000
_cell.angle_alpha   90.00
_cell.angle_beta   90.00
_cell.angle_gamma   90.00
#
_symmetry.space_group_name_H-M   'P 1'
#
loop_
_entity.id
_entity.type
_entity.pdbx_description
1 polymer ?
#
loop_
_entity_poly.entity_id
_entity_poly.type
_entity_poly.pdbx_seq_one_letter_code
_entity_poly.pdbx_strand_id
1 'polypeptide(L)' 'MTVFLYCWREREMILDLNEEISGVRMMTSYIRVGGVAKELLDHGWMDS' A
#
# COMPACT_ATOMS: atom_id res chain seq x y z
N MET A 1 7.99 -25.17 -3.73
CA MET A 1 7.31 -24.13 -4.52
C MET A 1 6.07 -23.53 -3.86
N THR A 2 5.60 -24.00 -2.70
CA THR A 2 4.35 -23.51 -2.07
C THR A 2 4.53 -22.18 -1.32
N VAL A 3 5.64 -21.99 -0.60
CA VAL A 3 5.93 -20.75 0.17
C VAL A 3 5.97 -19.51 -0.73
N PHE A 4 6.54 -19.61 -1.93
CA PHE A 4 6.60 -18.52 -2.89
C PHE A 4 5.21 -17.99 -3.29
N LEU A 5 4.24 -18.90 -3.49
CA LEU A 5 2.88 -18.53 -3.86
C LEU A 5 2.11 -17.90 -2.69
N TYR A 6 2.36 -18.35 -1.45
CA TYR A 6 1.82 -17.70 -0.26
C TYR A 6 2.37 -16.28 -0.10
N CYS A 7 3.68 -16.09 -0.24
CA CYS A 7 4.29 -14.77 -0.20
C CYS A 7 3.78 -13.85 -1.32
N TRP A 8 3.51 -14.40 -2.51
CA TRP A 8 2.95 -13.62 -3.61
C TRP A 8 1.52 -13.16 -3.31
N ARG A 9 0.69 -14.01 -2.69
CA ARG A 9 -0.67 -13.64 -2.27
C ARG A 9 -0.65 -12.51 -1.23
N GLU A 10 0.20 -12.61 -0.20
CA GLU A 10 0.33 -11.57 0.83
C GLU A 10 0.87 -10.25 0.23
N ARG A 11 1.74 -10.35 -0.79
CA ARG A 11 2.25 -9.18 -1.49
C ARG A 11 1.16 -8.41 -2.24
N GLU A 12 0.15 -9.07 -2.79
CA GLU A 12 -0.96 -8.39 -3.47
C GLU A 12 -1.73 -7.49 -2.50
N MET A 13 -1.94 -7.90 -1.24
CA MET A 13 -2.59 -7.06 -0.22
C MET A 13 -1.83 -5.75 0.01
N ILE A 14 -0.50 -5.80 -0.01
CA ILE A 14 0.35 -4.60 0.14
C ILE A 14 0.30 -3.74 -1.13
N LEU A 15 0.21 -4.34 -2.31
CA LEU A 15 0.09 -3.59 -3.56
C LEU A 15 -1.25 -2.89 -3.71
N ASP A 16 -2.33 -3.49 -3.21
CA ASP A 16 -3.67 -2.88 -3.19
C ASP A 16 -3.69 -1.66 -2.25
N LEU A 17 -3.06 -1.77 -1.08
CA LEU A 17 -2.87 -0.65 -0.17
C LEU A 17 -2.05 0.48 -0.82
N ASN A 18 -0.98 0.13 -1.53
CA ASN A 18 -0.19 1.12 -2.27
C ASN A 18 -1.00 1.83 -3.37
N GLU A 19 -1.89 1.12 -4.06
CA GLU A 19 -2.80 1.68 -5.07
C GLU A 19 -3.85 2.60 -4.46
N GLU A 20 -4.43 2.23 -3.32
CA GLU A 20 -5.40 3.06 -2.58
C GLU A 20 -4.76 4.38 -2.12
N ILE A 21 -3.54 4.29 -1.60
CA ILE A 21 -2.84 5.42 -1.00
C ILE A 21 -2.30 6.39 -2.05
N SER A 22 -1.65 5.87 -3.09
CA SER A 22 -0.91 6.71 -4.04
C SER A 22 -1.29 6.51 -5.51
N GLY A 23 -2.28 5.68 -5.82
CA GLY A 23 -2.76 5.42 -7.19
C GLY A 23 -1.80 4.60 -8.06
N VAL A 24 -0.70 4.09 -7.49
CA VAL A 24 0.30 3.28 -8.20
C VAL A 24 0.74 2.11 -7.32
N ARG A 25 0.91 0.92 -7.90
CA ARG A 25 1.17 -0.31 -7.13
C ARG A 25 2.61 -0.40 -6.56
N MET A 26 3.63 -0.15 -7.37
CA MET A 26 5.04 -0.44 -7.00
C MET A 26 5.93 0.77 -6.73
N MET A 27 5.81 1.86 -7.50
CA MET A 27 6.60 3.09 -7.30
C MET A 27 5.73 4.16 -6.65
N THR A 28 5.27 3.87 -5.44
CA THR A 28 4.55 4.84 -4.61
C THR A 28 5.51 5.96 -4.21
N SER A 29 5.50 7.08 -4.95
CA SER A 29 6.20 8.32 -4.57
C SER A 29 5.48 9.02 -3.39
N TYR A 30 5.03 8.23 -2.43
CA TYR A 30 4.18 8.59 -1.31
C TYR A 30 5.01 9.17 -0.16
N ILE A 31 6.12 8.52 0.17
CA ILE A 31 7.08 8.99 1.18
C ILE A 31 8.02 9.98 0.48
N ARG A 32 7.95 11.26 0.86
CA ARG A 32 8.79 12.33 0.31
C ARG A 32 9.53 13.03 1.46
N VAL A 33 10.69 13.61 1.17
CA VAL A 33 11.41 14.40 2.18
C VAL A 33 10.52 15.58 2.60
N GLY A 34 10.19 15.65 3.89
CA GLY A 34 9.27 16.66 4.43
C GLY A 34 7.86 16.14 4.76
N GLY A 35 7.56 14.86 4.51
CA GLY A 35 6.33 14.23 4.98
C GLY A 35 5.74 13.25 3.97
N VAL A 36 4.45 13.37 3.74
CA VAL A 36 3.69 12.44 2.91
C VAL A 36 3.09 13.20 1.72
N ALA A 37 3.14 12.60 0.53
CA ALA A 37 2.70 13.24 -0.71
C ALA A 37 1.19 13.48 -0.79
N LYS A 38 0.40 12.66 -0.09
CA LYS A 38 -1.06 12.73 -0.05
C LYS A 38 -1.51 12.23 1.31
N GLU A 39 -2.49 12.89 1.91
CA GLU A 39 -3.13 12.36 3.10
C GLU A 39 -3.94 11.11 2.73
N LEU A 40 -4.00 10.12 3.63
CA LEU A 40 -4.80 8.91 3.42
C LEU A 40 -6.25 9.33 3.19
N LEU A 41 -6.85 8.90 2.07
CA LEU A 41 -8.18 9.37 1.64
C LEU A 41 -9.35 8.67 2.34
N ASP A 42 -9.08 7.79 3.31
CA ASP A 42 -10.14 7.17 4.09
C ASP A 42 -9.69 6.92 5.53
N HIS A 43 -10.35 7.59 6.47
CA HIS A 43 -10.18 7.39 7.92
C HIS A 43 -10.73 6.03 8.39
N GLY A 44 -11.35 5.23 7.52
CA GLY A 44 -12.01 3.95 7.84
C GLY A 44 -11.11 2.83 8.37
N TRP A 45 -9.78 2.94 8.27
CA TRP A 45 -8.83 1.96 8.82
C TRP A 45 -8.54 2.14 10.32
N MET A 46 -8.87 3.32 10.89
CA MET A 46 -8.62 3.64 12.30
C MET A 46 -9.88 3.52 13.19
N ASP A 47 -11.03 3.15 12.62
CA ASP A 47 -12.29 2.93 13.35
C ASP A 47 -12.46 1.46 13.78
N SER A 48 -11.48 0.91 14.51
CA SER A 48 -11.59 -0.40 15.20
C SER A 48 -10.90 -0.40 16.55
#